data_AF-A0A6P0Z096-F1
#
_entry.id   AF-A0A6P0Z096-F1
#
_cell.length_a   1.000
_cell.length_b   1.000
_cell.length_c   1.000
_cell.angle_alpha   90.00
_cell.angle_beta   90.00
_cell.angle_gamma   90.00
#
_symmetry.space_group_name_H-M   'P 1'
#
loop_
_entity.id
_entity.type
_entity.pdbx_description
1 polymer ?
#
loop_
_entity_poly.entity_id
_entity_poly.type
_entity_poly.pdbx_seq_one_letter_code
_entity_poly.pdbx_strand_id
1 'polypeptide(L)'
;MIVCPNCNHQNPDGATQCEACYTPLPATTSCPNCGATVQTDASFCGQCGFNLKLSAPMATEQESASSSPPDLPDLATPNSLVEPELETMPINSQLPDPEQDHESLPTPEPDYELPATLVSQP
;
A
#
# COMPACT_ATOMS: atom_id res chain seq x y z
N MET A 1 2.45 -19.03 0.15
CA MET A 1 1.94 -18.61 -1.16
C MET A 1 0.65 -17.82 -0.95
N ILE A 2 0.42 -16.74 -1.70
CA ILE A 2 -0.81 -15.95 -1.62
C ILE A 2 -1.59 -16.01 -2.94
N VAL A 3 -2.91 -16.14 -2.86
CA VAL A 3 -3.77 -16.15 -4.05
C VAL A 3 -4.30 -14.74 -4.27
N CYS A 4 -4.13 -14.21 -5.48
CA CYS A 4 -4.66 -12.90 -5.82
C CYS A 4 -6.20 -12.91 -5.76
N PRO A 5 -6.84 -12.01 -4.99
CA PRO A 5 -8.30 -11.97 -4.91
C PRO A 5 -8.96 -11.42 -6.19
N ASN A 6 -8.19 -10.79 -7.08
CA ASN A 6 -8.70 -10.23 -8.33
C ASN A 6 -8.70 -11.26 -9.48
N CYS A 7 -7.63 -12.04 -9.62
CA CYS A 7 -7.46 -12.94 -10.78
C CYS A 7 -7.17 -14.41 -10.41
N ASN A 8 -7.18 -14.75 -9.12
CA ASN A 8 -6.88 -16.09 -8.59
C ASN A 8 -5.50 -16.66 -8.93
N HIS A 9 -4.57 -15.85 -9.43
CA HIS A 9 -3.19 -16.26 -9.66
C HIS A 9 -2.46 -16.53 -8.32
N GLN A 10 -1.63 -17.58 -8.28
CA GLN A 10 -0.77 -17.89 -7.13
C GLN A 10 0.50 -17.04 -7.21
N ASN A 11 0.77 -16.27 -6.16
CA ASN A 11 1.96 -15.43 -6.05
C ASN A 11 2.82 -15.90 -4.87
N PRO A 12 4.14 -15.68 -4.91
CA PRO A 12 5.04 -16.01 -3.80
C PRO A 12 4.73 -15.18 -2.54
N ASP A 13 5.16 -15.68 -1.38
CA ASP A 13 5.05 -14.93 -0.12
C ASP A 13 5.93 -13.67 -0.18
N GLY A 14 5.42 -12.55 0.35
CA GLY A 14 6.10 -11.25 0.26
C GLY A 14 5.89 -10.48 -1.05
N ALA A 15 5.15 -11.02 -2.02
CA ALA A 15 4.74 -10.26 -3.20
C ALA A 15 3.82 -9.09 -2.81
N THR A 16 4.21 -7.87 -3.16
CA THR A 16 3.40 -6.65 -2.97
C THR A 16 2.42 -6.42 -4.13
N GLN A 17 2.61 -7.14 -5.23
CA GLN A 17 1.96 -6.97 -6.51
C GLN A 17 1.69 -8.34 -7.14
N CYS A 18 0.51 -8.54 -7.74
CA CYS A 18 0.26 -9.75 -8.51
C CYS A 18 1.03 -9.75 -9.83
N GLU A 19 1.76 -10.83 -10.12
CA GLU A 19 2.56 -10.96 -11.34
C GLU A 19 1.72 -11.12 -12.62
N ALA A 20 0.43 -11.50 -12.48
CA ALA A 20 -0.47 -11.73 -13.61
C ALA A 20 -1.35 -10.51 -13.95
N CYS A 21 -1.95 -9.87 -12.95
CA CYS A 21 -2.91 -8.79 -13.18
C CYS A 21 -2.47 -7.43 -12.62
N TYR A 22 -1.28 -7.34 -12.04
CA TYR A 22 -0.74 -6.11 -11.46
C TYR A 22 -1.70 -5.43 -10.45
N THR A 23 -2.56 -6.21 -9.80
CA THR A 23 -3.32 -5.75 -8.61
C THR A 23 -2.41 -5.79 -7.38
N PRO A 24 -2.44 -4.78 -6.49
CA PRO A 24 -1.69 -4.81 -5.24
C PRO A 24 -2.14 -5.98 -4.36
N LEU A 25 -1.19 -6.70 -3.78
CA LEU A 25 -1.43 -7.82 -2.89
C LEU A 25 -1.15 -7.42 -1.44
N PRO A 26 -1.90 -7.96 -0.46
CA PRO A 26 -1.61 -7.69 0.94
C PRO A 26 -0.26 -8.33 1.31
N ALA A 27 0.70 -7.50 1.71
CA ALA A 27 2.04 -7.94 2.09
C ALA A 27 1.99 -8.81 3.36
N THR A 28 2.62 -9.98 3.30
CA THR A 28 2.78 -10.89 4.44
C THR A 28 4.25 -11.08 4.79
N THR A 29 4.53 -11.31 6.06
CA THR A 29 5.87 -11.59 6.61
C THR A 29 5.82 -12.78 7.56
N SER A 30 6.96 -13.32 7.95
CA SER A 30 7.03 -14.43 8.91
C SER A 30 7.19 -13.91 10.34
N CYS A 31 6.43 -14.46 11.28
CA CYS A 31 6.52 -14.09 12.68
C CYS A 31 7.89 -14.53 13.26
N PRO A 32 8.69 -13.64 13.86
CA PRO A 32 10.02 -13.98 14.39
C PRO A 32 9.96 -14.92 15.62
N ASN A 33 8.81 -15.01 16.29
CA ASN A 33 8.64 -15.86 17.47
C ASN A 33 8.24 -17.32 17.11
N CYS A 34 7.39 -17.52 16.10
CA CYS A 34 6.85 -18.85 15.79
C CYS A 34 6.98 -19.28 14.32
N GLY A 35 7.45 -18.40 13.42
CA GLY A 35 7.58 -18.68 11.99
C GLY A 35 6.28 -18.63 11.19
N ALA A 36 5.13 -18.37 11.82
CA ALA A 36 3.86 -18.29 11.11
C ALA A 36 3.80 -17.07 10.17
N THR A 37 3.20 -17.24 8.99
CA THR A 37 2.90 -16.13 8.08
C THR A 37 1.86 -15.20 8.69
N VAL A 38 2.18 -13.91 8.78
CA VAL A 38 1.35 -12.84 9.34
C VAL A 38 1.28 -11.68 8.36
N GLN A 39 0.22 -10.88 8.38
CA GLN A 39 0.20 -9.65 7.59
C GLN A 39 1.20 -8.63 8.13
N THR A 40 1.81 -7.87 7.24
CA THR A 40 2.79 -6.83 7.60
C THR A 40 2.15 -5.69 8.40
N ASP A 41 0.85 -5.46 8.20
CA ASP A 41 0.06 -4.47 8.96
C ASP A 41 -0.52 -5.04 10.28
N ALA A 42 -0.33 -6.33 10.55
CA ALA A 42 -0.85 -6.96 11.76
C ALA A 42 -0.12 -6.44 13.01
N SER A 43 -0.88 -6.10 14.04
CA SER A 43 -0.32 -5.67 15.33
C SER A 43 0.23 -6.82 16.17
N PHE A 44 -0.37 -8.01 16.01
CA PHE A 44 -0.06 -9.21 16.77
C PHE A 44 -0.11 -10.44 15.85
N CYS A 45 0.68 -11.46 16.17
CA CYS A 45 0.60 -12.75 15.50
C CYS A 45 -0.65 -13.51 15.99
N GLY A 46 -1.57 -13.85 15.09
CA GLY A 46 -2.77 -14.63 15.40
C GLY A 46 -2.50 -16.10 15.79
N GLN A 47 -1.27 -16.59 15.63
CA GLN A 47 -0.88 -17.96 16.00
C GLN A 47 -0.23 -18.05 17.39
N CYS A 48 0.62 -17.10 17.77
CA CYS A 48 1.39 -17.15 19.02
C CYS A 48 1.20 -15.94 19.95
N GLY A 49 0.47 -14.91 19.52
CA GLY A 49 0.24 -13.69 20.30
C GLY A 49 1.41 -12.69 20.34
N PHE A 50 2.51 -12.95 19.64
CA PHE A 50 3.67 -12.04 19.60
C PHE A 50 3.29 -10.66 19.05
N ASN A 51 3.76 -9.59 19.69
CA ASN A 51 3.50 -8.22 19.26
C ASN A 51 4.46 -7.83 18.11
N LEU A 52 3.90 -7.67 16.90
CA LEU A 52 4.69 -7.40 15.69
C LEU A 52 5.06 -5.92 15.54
N LYS A 53 4.37 -5.01 16.24
CA LYS A 53 4.66 -3.57 16.24
C LYS A 53 6.03 -3.23 16.81
N LEU A 54 6.54 -4.03 17.75
CA LEU A 54 7.90 -3.87 18.28
C LEU A 54 9.00 -4.25 17.26
N SER A 55 8.65 -4.91 16.16
CA SER A 55 9.60 -5.44 15.17
C SER A 55 9.51 -4.79 13.79
N ALA A 56 8.76 -3.69 13.63
CA ALA A 56 8.93 -2.84 12.45
C ALA A 56 10.39 -2.36 12.45
N PRO A 57 11.18 -2.65 11.40
CA PRO A 57 12.53 -2.17 11.36
C PRO A 57 12.47 -0.64 11.36
N MET A 58 12.91 -0.04 12.47
CA MET A 58 13.74 1.14 12.32
C MET A 58 14.75 0.78 11.25
N ALA A 59 14.66 1.46 10.11
CA ALA A 59 15.80 1.66 9.24
C ALA A 59 16.87 2.35 10.11
N THR A 60 17.58 1.58 10.91
CA THR A 60 18.92 1.91 11.34
C THR A 60 19.74 1.67 10.09
N GLU A 61 19.90 2.77 9.36
CA GLU A 61 21.07 3.04 8.53
C GLU A 61 22.28 2.67 9.40
N GLN A 62 22.74 1.42 9.32
CA GLN A 62 24.07 1.06 9.81
C GLN A 62 25.06 1.60 8.79
N GLU A 63 25.24 2.91 8.92
CA GLU A 63 26.46 3.64 8.69
C GLU A 63 27.63 2.80 9.21
N SER A 64 28.23 2.08 8.26
CA SER A 64 29.50 1.41 8.43
C SER A 64 30.58 2.49 8.46
N ALA A 65 30.73 3.13 9.62
CA ALA A 65 31.85 4.02 9.92
C ALA A 65 33.15 3.20 9.97
N SER A 66 33.78 3.03 8.80
CA SER A 66 35.16 2.58 8.68
C SER A 66 36.03 3.77 8.26
N SER A 67 36.72 4.33 9.25
CA SER A 67 37.76 5.37 9.25
C SER A 67 38.39 5.75 7.89
N SER A 68 38.34 7.04 7.52
CA SER A 68 39.38 8.04 7.86
C SER A 68 39.22 9.34 7.01
N PRO A 69 39.38 10.56 7.57
CA PRO A 69 39.58 11.81 6.81
C PRO A 69 41.09 12.10 6.62
N PRO A 70 41.55 13.19 5.95
CA PRO A 70 41.03 14.00 4.83
C PRO A 70 42.07 14.13 3.66
N ASP A 71 41.71 14.69 2.49
CA ASP A 71 42.52 15.74 1.81
C ASP A 71 41.77 16.30 0.59
N LEU A 72 41.67 17.63 0.52
CA LEU A 72 41.09 18.37 -0.59
C LEU A 72 42.21 18.82 -1.54
N PRO A 73 42.03 18.71 -2.87
CA PRO A 73 42.52 19.75 -3.76
C PRO A 73 41.38 20.56 -4.35
N ASP A 74 41.47 21.85 -4.04
CA ASP A 74 40.86 23.00 -4.67
C ASP A 74 41.27 23.14 -6.15
N LEU A 75 40.43 23.88 -6.90
CA LEU A 75 40.71 24.51 -8.19
C LEU A 75 40.64 23.63 -9.46
N ALA A 76 39.46 23.63 -10.10
CA ALA A 76 39.29 24.23 -11.43
C ALA A 76 37.83 24.13 -11.89
N THR A 77 37.11 25.24 -11.78
CA THR A 77 36.00 25.54 -12.70
C THR A 77 36.57 25.63 -14.12
N PRO A 78 35.91 25.00 -15.10
CA PRO A 78 35.49 25.84 -16.22
C PRO A 78 33.98 25.75 -16.45
N ASN A 79 33.37 26.88 -16.14
CA ASN A 79 32.17 27.44 -16.74
C ASN A 79 31.97 26.98 -18.19
N SER A 80 31.03 26.05 -18.41
CA SER A 80 30.49 25.79 -19.74
C SER A 80 29.02 26.19 -19.74
N LEU A 81 28.84 27.51 -19.72
CA LEU A 81 27.76 28.26 -20.37
C LEU A 81 27.12 27.45 -21.51
N VAL A 82 25.93 26.90 -21.29
CA VAL A 82 24.84 26.95 -22.29
C VAL A 82 23.51 26.94 -21.55
N GLU A 83 23.07 28.14 -21.19
CA GLU A 83 21.66 28.47 -21.08
C GLU A 83 21.16 28.64 -22.53
N PRO A 84 20.00 28.04 -22.88
CA PRO A 84 18.96 28.93 -23.38
C PRO A 84 17.63 28.66 -22.69
N GLU A 85 17.13 29.73 -22.08
CA GLU A 85 15.74 29.96 -21.73
C GLU A 85 14.83 29.57 -22.89
N LEU A 86 13.82 28.74 -22.61
CA LEU A 86 12.59 28.74 -23.39
C LEU A 86 11.43 28.85 -22.41
N GLU A 87 11.25 30.11 -22.00
CA GLU A 87 9.97 30.81 -21.92
C GLU A 87 8.74 29.92 -21.65
N THR A 88 8.34 29.95 -20.37
CA THR A 88 6.99 30.34 -19.95
C THR A 88 5.84 30.08 -20.91
N MET A 89 4.96 29.14 -20.57
CA MET A 89 3.52 29.37 -20.71
C MET A 89 2.74 28.71 -19.55
N PRO A 90 2.12 29.48 -18.64
CA PRO A 90 1.08 28.98 -17.77
C PRO A 90 -0.22 28.90 -18.57
N ILE A 91 -0.52 27.71 -19.12
CA ILE A 91 -1.83 27.45 -19.71
C ILE A 91 -2.85 27.15 -18.62
N ASN A 92 -3.46 28.24 -18.17
CA ASN A 92 -4.90 28.45 -18.21
C ASN A 92 -5.78 27.48 -17.41
N SER A 93 -6.13 27.94 -16.22
CA SER A 93 -7.44 27.84 -15.58
C SER A 93 -8.53 27.24 -16.46
N GLN A 94 -9.04 26.09 -16.06
CA GLN A 94 -10.43 25.69 -16.24
C GLN A 94 -10.68 24.52 -15.29
N LEU A 95 -11.20 24.85 -14.12
CA LEU A 95 -11.98 23.93 -13.31
C LEU A 95 -13.28 23.67 -14.09
N PRO A 96 -13.57 22.46 -14.55
CA PRO A 96 -14.95 22.09 -14.78
C PRO A 96 -15.56 21.76 -13.42
N ASP A 97 -16.49 22.61 -13.01
CA ASP A 97 -17.49 22.34 -11.99
C ASP A 97 -18.24 21.05 -12.38
N PRO A 98 -18.23 19.97 -11.58
CA PRO A 98 -19.29 19.00 -11.65
C PRO A 98 -20.44 19.49 -10.76
N GLU A 99 -21.18 20.49 -11.22
CA GLU A 99 -22.62 20.53 -10.96
C GLU A 99 -23.20 19.30 -11.64
N GLN A 100 -23.19 18.18 -10.93
CA GLN A 100 -24.04 17.02 -11.20
C GLN A 100 -24.77 16.75 -9.91
N ASP A 101 -25.85 17.51 -9.77
CA ASP A 101 -27.14 17.03 -9.29
C ASP A 101 -27.21 15.50 -9.37
N HIS A 102 -26.89 14.84 -8.26
CA HIS A 102 -27.30 13.45 -8.04
C HIS A 102 -28.53 13.54 -7.16
N GLU A 103 -29.61 13.86 -7.87
CA GLU A 103 -30.98 13.43 -7.66
C GLU A 103 -31.12 12.36 -6.57
N SER A 104 -31.98 12.71 -5.62
CA SER A 104 -32.38 11.87 -4.51
C SER A 104 -32.98 10.55 -5.00
N LEU A 105 -32.44 9.41 -4.54
CA LEU A 105 -33.22 8.19 -4.41
C LEU A 105 -33.08 7.65 -2.97
N PRO A 106 -34.13 7.77 -2.14
CA PRO A 106 -34.19 7.07 -0.88
C PRO A 106 -34.53 5.58 -1.08
N THR A 107 -33.63 4.75 -0.54
CA THR A 107 -33.84 3.47 0.16
C THR A 107 -34.39 2.26 -0.62
N PRO A 108 -33.68 1.11 -0.63
CA PRO A 108 -34.27 -0.17 -1.00
C PRO A 108 -35.21 -0.67 0.12
N GLU A 109 -36.44 -0.93 -0.26
CA GLU A 109 -37.43 -1.71 0.50
C GLU A 109 -36.87 -3.11 0.84
N PRO A 110 -36.85 -3.54 2.12
CA PRO A 110 -36.58 -4.93 2.44
C PRO A 110 -37.82 -5.76 2.14
N ASP A 111 -37.72 -6.61 1.12
CA ASP A 111 -38.61 -7.74 0.86
C ASP A 111 -38.61 -8.67 2.09
N TYR A 112 -39.56 -8.46 2.98
CA TYR A 112 -39.83 -9.34 4.10
C TYR A 112 -41.12 -10.12 3.82
N GLU A 113 -41.08 -10.95 2.77
CA GLU A 113 -42.04 -12.04 2.64
C GLU A 113 -41.65 -13.18 3.61
N LEU A 114 -42.35 -13.20 4.74
CA LEU A 114 -42.49 -14.39 5.58
C LEU A 114 -43.21 -15.48 4.78
N PRO A 115 -42.96 -16.77 5.07
CA PRO A 115 -44.08 -17.47 5.67
C PRO A 115 -43.73 -18.43 6.81
N ALA A 116 -44.61 -18.35 7.82
CA ALA A 116 -45.19 -19.45 8.58
C ALA A 116 -44.24 -20.38 9.36
N THR A 117 -43.95 -19.99 10.60
CA THR A 117 -43.77 -20.95 11.68
C THR A 117 -45.10 -21.69 11.90
N LEU A 118 -45.28 -22.82 11.20
CA LEU A 118 -46.36 -23.76 11.48
C LEU A 118 -45.94 -24.58 12.71
N VAL A 119 -46.11 -23.95 13.87
CA VAL A 119 -46.16 -24.62 15.15
C VAL A 119 -47.52 -25.31 15.26
N SER A 120 -47.54 -26.64 15.19
CA SER A 120 -48.61 -27.46 15.78
C SER A 120 -48.13 -28.91 15.91
N GLN A 121 -47.61 -29.20 17.10
CA GLN A 121 -47.74 -30.48 17.82
C GLN A 121 -49.23 -30.68 18.20
N PRO A 122 -49.72 -31.88 18.59
CA PRO A 122 -49.02 -33.02 19.22
C PRO A 122 -48.61 -34.17 18.30
#